data_AF-A0A800BU83-F1
#
_entry.id   AF-A0A800BU83-F1
#
_cell.length_a   1.000
_cell.length_b   1.000
_cell.length_c   1.000
_cell.angle_alpha   90.00
_cell.angle_beta   90.00
_cell.angle_gamma   90.00
#
_symmetry.space_group_name_H-M   'P 1'
#
loop_
_entity.id
_entity.type
_entity.pdbx_description
1 polymer ?
#
loop_
_entity_poly.entity_id
_entity_poly.type
_entity_poly.pdbx_seq_one_letter_code
_entity_poly.pdbx_strand_id
1 'polypeptide(L)'
;MRVTIEVLTGAKAAEIQVGPSQALLFDPGVIRIKAITGVGGFTVLASEIKEDEGKGEARFAAVSIYGGVAQGEVLEIELEAVGSAGEESALELTGVDFLRDETGGEIKPVEITNGRVEIK
;
A
#
# COMPACT_ATOMS: atom_id res chain seq x y z
N MET A 1 5.08 12.95 6.02
CA MET A 1 3.71 13.00 5.49
C MET A 1 3.09 11.61 5.55
N ARG A 2 1.78 11.47 5.33
CA ARG A 2 1.09 10.18 5.36
C ARG A 2 0.22 10.05 4.12
N VAL A 3 0.18 8.84 3.58
CA VAL A 3 -0.72 8.42 2.50
C VAL A 3 -1.39 7.12 2.92
N THR A 4 -2.61 6.90 2.47
CA THR A 4 -3.39 5.72 2.84
C THR A 4 -3.68 4.86 1.62
N ILE A 5 -3.80 3.56 1.84
CA ILE A 5 -4.37 2.62 0.87
C ILE A 5 -5.76 2.27 1.37
N GLU A 6 -6.74 2.49 0.51
CA GLU A 6 -8.14 2.18 0.75
C GLU A 6 -8.56 0.96 -0.06
N VAL A 7 -9.47 0.17 0.51
CA VAL A 7 -10.23 -0.83 -0.24
C VAL A 7 -11.63 -0.30 -0.49
N LEU A 8 -12.17 -0.63 -1.67
CA LEU A 8 -13.56 -0.41 -2.03
C LEU A 8 -14.05 -1.65 -2.78
N THR A 9 -14.72 -2.55 -2.07
CA THR A 9 -15.11 -3.87 -2.55
C THR A 9 -16.53 -4.21 -2.15
N GLY A 10 -17.22 -5.01 -2.96
CA GLY A 10 -18.56 -5.53 -2.61
C GLY A 10 -18.53 -6.60 -1.51
N ALA A 11 -17.39 -7.29 -1.37
CA ALA A 11 -17.12 -8.26 -0.31
C ALA A 11 -16.24 -7.62 0.79
N LYS A 12 -16.27 -8.18 2.00
CA LYS A 12 -15.43 -7.72 3.10
C LYS A 12 -14.00 -8.24 2.95
N ALA A 13 -13.08 -7.39 2.51
CA ALA A 13 -11.66 -7.72 2.45
C ALA A 13 -11.11 -7.95 3.86
N ALA A 14 -10.46 -9.08 4.07
CA ALA A 14 -9.84 -9.49 5.33
C ALA A 14 -8.33 -9.72 5.21
N GLU A 15 -7.81 -9.86 3.99
CA GLU A 15 -6.38 -10.01 3.72
C GLU A 15 -6.03 -9.24 2.45
N ILE A 16 -4.93 -8.50 2.49
CA ILE A 16 -4.32 -7.87 1.32
C ILE A 16 -2.81 -8.18 1.31
N GLN A 17 -2.31 -8.57 0.15
CA GLN A 17 -0.90 -8.82 -0.07
C GLN A 17 -0.44 -8.23 -1.41
N VAL A 18 0.63 -7.44 -1.34
CA VAL A 18 1.38 -6.87 -2.46
C VAL A 18 2.82 -7.35 -2.32
N GLY A 19 3.23 -8.27 -3.19
CA GLY A 19 4.46 -9.05 -3.11
C GLY A 19 4.14 -10.55 -3.01
N PRO A 20 5.00 -11.46 -3.49
CA PRO A 20 6.33 -11.19 -4.03
C PRO A 20 6.34 -10.73 -5.49
N SER A 21 5.23 -10.83 -6.22
CA SER A 21 5.19 -10.53 -7.66
C SER A 21 4.86 -9.06 -7.93
N GLN A 22 4.08 -8.44 -7.06
CA GLN A 22 3.66 -7.04 -7.17
C GLN A 22 4.40 -6.15 -6.18
N ALA A 23 4.38 -4.84 -6.41
CA ALA A 23 5.00 -3.86 -5.54
C ALA A 23 4.24 -2.52 -5.59
N LEU A 24 4.41 -1.73 -4.53
CA LEU A 24 4.23 -0.28 -4.56
C LEU A 24 5.55 0.34 -5.05
N LEU A 25 5.51 1.02 -6.18
CA LEU A 25 6.64 1.75 -6.75
C LEU A 25 6.61 3.22 -6.31
N PHE A 26 7.80 3.77 -6.08
CA PHE A 26 8.01 5.17 -5.76
C PHE A 26 9.40 5.66 -6.21
N ASP A 27 9.60 6.97 -6.27
CA ASP A 27 10.92 7.59 -6.48
C ASP A 27 11.63 7.82 -5.12
N PRO A 28 12.72 7.07 -4.82
CA PRO A 28 13.45 7.16 -3.56
C PRO A 28 14.33 8.42 -3.46
N GLY A 29 14.53 9.14 -4.58
CA GLY A 29 15.16 10.45 -4.62
C GLY A 29 14.24 11.59 -4.18
N VAL A 30 12.92 11.37 -4.21
CA VAL A 30 11.91 12.37 -3.83
C VAL A 30 11.31 12.07 -2.45
N ILE A 31 11.00 10.81 -2.16
CA ILE A 31 10.45 10.37 -0.88
C ILE A 31 11.13 9.12 -0.35
N ARG A 32 11.10 8.91 0.97
CA ARG A 32 11.46 7.64 1.61
C ARG A 32 10.30 7.09 2.42
N ILE A 33 10.06 5.79 2.34
CA ILE A 33 9.07 5.13 3.19
C ILE A 33 9.71 4.83 4.55
N LYS A 34 9.12 5.37 5.62
CA LYS A 34 9.58 5.17 7.01
C LYS A 34 8.90 3.98 7.65
N ALA A 35 7.61 3.82 7.39
CA ALA A 35 6.81 2.75 7.97
C ALA A 35 5.60 2.45 7.08
N ILE A 36 5.15 1.19 7.13
CA ILE A 36 3.88 0.74 6.59
C ILE A 36 3.12 0.13 7.76
N THR A 37 1.96 0.69 8.09
CA THR A 37 1.18 0.28 9.25
C THR A 37 -0.23 -0.09 8.85
N GLY A 38 -0.81 -1.07 9.55
CA GLY A 38 -2.21 -1.42 9.36
C GLY A 38 -3.11 -0.43 10.08
N VAL A 39 -4.19 -0.02 9.43
CA VAL A 39 -5.23 0.86 9.98
C VAL A 39 -6.61 0.25 9.71
N GLY A 40 -7.68 0.84 10.23
CA GLY A 40 -9.04 0.34 9.99
C GLY A 40 -9.28 -1.09 10.50
N GLY A 41 -8.51 -1.54 11.50
CA GLY A 41 -8.58 -2.91 12.02
C GLY A 41 -7.68 -3.91 11.28
N PHE A 42 -6.79 -3.45 10.39
CA PHE A 42 -5.74 -4.29 9.81
C PHE A 42 -4.44 -4.23 10.63
N THR A 43 -3.68 -5.32 10.57
CA THR A 43 -2.30 -5.40 11.03
C THR A 43 -1.40 -5.82 9.88
N VAL A 44 -0.25 -5.14 9.74
CA VAL A 44 0.80 -5.57 8.80
C VAL A 44 1.56 -6.73 9.42
N LEU A 45 1.59 -7.87 8.74
CA LEU A 45 2.30 -9.07 9.18
C LEU A 45 3.74 -9.10 8.68
N ALA A 46 3.96 -8.56 7.49
CA ALA A 46 5.26 -8.48 6.86
C ALA A 46 5.28 -7.25 5.94
N SER A 47 6.44 -6.60 5.89
CA SER A 47 6.72 -5.54 4.93
C SER A 47 8.20 -5.56 4.57
N GLU A 48 8.51 -5.26 3.31
CA GLU A 48 9.86 -5.07 2.82
C GLU A 48 9.89 -3.78 2.00
N ILE A 49 10.92 -2.96 2.22
CA ILE A 49 11.18 -1.74 1.46
C ILE A 49 12.59 -1.88 0.88
N LYS A 50 12.70 -1.70 -0.43
CA LYS A 50 13.96 -1.71 -1.18
C LYS A 50 14.09 -0.39 -1.92
N GLU A 51 15.26 0.23 -1.81
CA GLU A 51 15.60 1.46 -2.51
C GLU A 51 16.88 1.19 -3.30
N ASP A 52 16.76 1.07 -4.61
CA ASP A 52 17.89 1.01 -5.56
C ASP A 52 18.04 2.36 -6.26
N GLU A 53 19.14 2.60 -6.97
CA GLU A 53 19.40 3.87 -7.67
C GLU A 53 18.26 4.21 -8.65
N GLY A 54 17.40 5.16 -8.25
CA GLY A 54 16.28 5.66 -9.04
C GLY A 54 14.99 4.84 -8.96
N LYS A 55 14.91 3.78 -8.14
CA LYS A 55 13.67 2.99 -8.00
C LYS A 55 13.46 2.49 -6.57
N GLY A 56 12.33 2.86 -5.99
CA GLY A 56 11.85 2.36 -4.71
C GLY A 56 10.76 1.30 -4.92
N GLU A 57 10.84 0.22 -4.16
CA GLU A 57 9.82 -0.83 -4.11
C GLU A 57 9.41 -1.12 -2.67
N ALA A 58 8.11 -1.08 -2.39
CA ALA A 58 7.54 -1.53 -1.14
C ALA A 58 6.61 -2.73 -1.38
N ARG A 59 6.75 -3.74 -0.52
CA ARG A 59 5.91 -4.95 -0.49
C ARG A 59 5.38 -5.12 0.92
N PHE A 60 4.16 -5.63 1.03
CA PHE A 60 3.50 -5.80 2.32
C PHE A 60 2.41 -6.86 2.27
N ALA A 61 2.14 -7.45 3.43
CA ALA A 61 1.00 -8.31 3.67
C ALA A 61 0.31 -7.84 4.95
N ALA A 62 -1.01 -7.68 4.90
CA ALA A 62 -1.81 -7.26 6.04
C ALA A 62 -3.11 -8.05 6.14
N VAL A 63 -3.56 -8.26 7.38
CA VAL A 63 -4.78 -9.00 7.69
C VAL A 63 -5.65 -8.21 8.66
N SER A 64 -6.97 -8.35 8.53
CA SER A 64 -7.91 -7.79 9.51
C SER A 64 -7.91 -8.60 10.80
N ILE A 65 -7.93 -7.91 11.94
CA ILE A 65 -8.03 -8.49 13.28
C ILE A 65 -9.45 -8.38 13.88
N TYR A 66 -10.37 -7.64 13.25
CA TYR A 66 -11.74 -7.41 13.74
C TYR A 66 -12.84 -7.77 12.73
N GLY A 67 -12.51 -8.62 11.75
CA GLY A 67 -13.39 -8.95 10.62
C GLY A 67 -13.17 -8.00 9.44
N GLY A 68 -13.38 -8.50 8.23
CA GLY A 68 -13.05 -7.80 7.00
C GLY A 68 -13.86 -6.51 6.79
N VAL A 69 -13.34 -5.62 5.95
CA VAL A 69 -13.97 -4.34 5.58
C VAL A 69 -14.34 -4.34 4.10
N ALA A 70 -15.54 -3.86 3.79
CA ALA A 70 -15.96 -3.67 2.40
C ALA A 70 -15.47 -2.32 1.84
N GLN A 71 -15.27 -1.34 2.71
CA GLN A 71 -14.76 -0.03 2.32
C GLN A 71 -13.96 0.60 3.47
N GLY A 72 -12.85 1.24 3.14
CA GLY A 72 -12.09 2.10 4.06
C GLY A 72 -10.58 1.92 3.94
N GLU A 73 -9.86 2.72 4.72
CA GLU A 73 -8.41 2.66 4.83
C GLU A 73 -7.98 1.35 5.50
N VAL A 74 -7.01 0.66 4.89
CA VAL A 74 -6.45 -0.60 5.41
C VAL A 74 -4.97 -0.47 5.74
N LEU A 75 -4.27 0.48 5.11
CA LEU A 75 -2.86 0.76 5.37
C LEU A 75 -2.60 2.27 5.43
N GLU A 76 -1.74 2.69 6.33
CA GLU A 76 -1.10 4.01 6.35
C GLU A 76 0.39 3.84 6.06
N ILE A 77 0.90 4.60 5.10
CA ILE A 77 2.31 4.66 4.74
C ILE A 77 2.86 6.00 5.22
N GLU A 78 3.83 5.94 6.13
CA GLU A 78 4.56 7.09 6.60
C GLU A 78 5.73 7.40 5.66
N LEU A 79 5.76 8.62 5.14
CA LEU A 79 6.74 9.08 4.17
C LEU A 79 7.58 10.23 4.73
N GLU A 80 8.88 10.22 4.46
CA GLU A 80 9.80 11.34 4.63
C GLU A 80 10.08 11.99 3.28
N ALA A 81 9.95 13.31 3.18
CA ALA A 81 10.35 14.07 2.00
C ALA A 81 11.87 14.19 1.96
N VAL A 82 12.50 13.80 0.86
CA VAL A 82 13.96 13.92 0.66
C VAL A 82 14.34 14.70 -0.58
N GLY A 83 13.40 14.86 -1.52
CA GLY A 83 13.55 15.72 -2.70
C GLY A 83 13.40 17.21 -2.40
N SER A 84 13.60 18.02 -3.44
CA SER A 84 13.43 19.47 -3.42
C SER A 84 11.96 19.87 -3.54
N ALA A 85 11.62 21.07 -3.06
CA ALA A 85 10.27 21.61 -3.22
C ALA A 85 9.88 21.70 -4.71
N GLY A 86 8.65 21.25 -5.03
CA GLY A 86 8.13 21.13 -6.38
C GLY A 86 8.45 19.80 -7.08
N GLU A 87 9.31 18.95 -6.51
CA GLU A 87 9.47 17.57 -7.02
C GLU A 87 8.29 16.69 -6.62
N GLU A 88 8.02 15.70 -7.47
CA GLU A 88 6.88 14.80 -7.35
C GLU A 88 7.32 13.34 -7.41
N SER A 89 6.62 12.49 -6.66
CA SER A 89 6.79 11.04 -6.70
C SER A 89 5.43 10.39 -6.97
N ALA A 90 5.34 9.59 -8.04
CA ALA A 90 4.19 8.73 -8.24
C ALA A 90 4.21 7.59 -7.22
N LEU A 91 3.03 7.21 -6.72
CA LEU A 91 2.83 6.06 -5.85
C LEU A 91 2.01 5.02 -6.60
N GLU A 92 2.68 4.02 -7.17
CA GLU A 92 2.05 3.10 -8.11
C GLU A 92 2.01 1.66 -7.58
N LEU A 93 0.82 1.13 -7.33
CA LEU A 93 0.66 -0.30 -7.13
C LEU A 93 0.65 -0.99 -8.49
N THR A 94 1.62 -1.88 -8.73
CA THR A 94 1.68 -2.66 -9.99
C THR A 94 0.57 -3.70 -10.10
N GLY A 95 0.00 -4.07 -8.95
CA GLY A 95 -1.00 -5.11 -8.79
C GLY A 95 -1.20 -5.45 -7.31
N VAL A 96 -2.10 -6.39 -7.06
CA VAL A 96 -2.29 -7.02 -5.74
C VAL A 96 -2.17 -8.54 -5.96
N ASP A 97 -1.27 -9.20 -5.24
CA ASP A 97 -1.09 -10.66 -5.35
C ASP A 97 -2.30 -11.39 -4.75
N PHE A 98 -2.75 -10.95 -3.56
CA PHE A 98 -3.97 -11.46 -2.94
C PHE A 98 -4.80 -10.33 -2.36
N LEU A 99 -6.10 -10.35 -2.67
CA LEU A 99 -7.14 -9.67 -1.91
C LEU A 99 -8.17 -10.73 -1.58
N ARG A 100 -8.38 -11.05 -0.30
CA ARG A 100 -9.29 -12.13 0.10
C ARG A 100 -10.33 -11.67 1.10
N ASP A 101 -11.47 -12.33 1.08
CA ASP A 101 -12.53 -12.16 2.06
C ASP A 101 -12.28 -12.95 3.36
N GLU A 102 -13.19 -12.80 4.32
CA GLU A 102 -13.14 -13.46 5.62
C GLU A 102 -13.18 -15.00 5.55
N THR A 103 -13.58 -15.57 4.41
CA THR A 103 -13.64 -17.02 4.17
C THR A 103 -12.41 -17.56 3.43
N GLY A 104 -11.47 -16.68 3.05
CA GLY A 104 -10.32 -17.01 2.23
C GLY A 104 -10.61 -17.03 0.73
N GLY A 105 -11.81 -16.61 0.31
CA GLY A 105 -12.16 -16.45 -1.09
C GLY A 105 -11.45 -15.25 -1.70
N GLU A 106 -10.86 -15.40 -2.89
CA GLU A 106 -10.26 -14.26 -3.60
C GLU A 106 -11.31 -13.27 -4.11
N ILE A 107 -11.08 -11.98 -3.85
CA ILE A 107 -11.88 -10.87 -4.34
C ILE A 107 -11.27 -10.40 -5.66
N LYS A 108 -11.95 -10.68 -6.77
CA LYS A 108 -11.54 -10.28 -8.12
C LYS A 108 -12.74 -9.79 -8.96
N PRO A 109 -12.53 -8.90 -9.94
CA PRO A 109 -11.26 -8.24 -10.27
C PRO A 109 -10.87 -7.17 -9.24
N VAL A 110 -9.58 -6.81 -9.20
CA VAL A 110 -9.06 -5.69 -8.39
C VAL A 110 -8.78 -4.53 -9.33
N GLU A 111 -9.44 -3.40 -9.10
CA GLU A 111 -9.14 -2.14 -9.77
C GLU A 111 -8.24 -1.30 -8.86
N ILE A 112 -7.20 -0.70 -9.43
CA ILE A 112 -6.20 0.06 -8.70
C ILE A 112 -6.27 1.52 -9.15
N THR A 113 -6.36 2.42 -8.18
CA THR A 113 -6.19 3.86 -8.38
C THR A 113 -4.89 4.30 -7.72
N ASN A 114 -3.92 4.74 -8.52
CA ASN A 114 -2.60 5.17 -8.03
C ASN A 114 -2.62 6.60 -7.49
N GLY A 115 -1.65 6.89 -6.62
CA GLY A 115 -1.49 8.18 -5.97
C GLY A 115 -0.29 8.96 -6.49
N ARG A 116 -0.14 10.18 -5.98
CA ARG A 116 1.05 11.01 -6.17
C ARG A 116 1.33 11.85 -4.94
N VAL A 117 2.60 12.15 -4.73
CA VAL A 117 3.10 13.02 -3.66
C VAL A 117 3.87 14.16 -4.30
N GLU A 118 3.69 15.38 -3.78
CA GLU A 118 4.42 16.58 -4.19
C GLU A 118 5.07 17.21 -2.95
N ILE A 119 6.35 17.56 -3.06
CA ILE A 119 7.10 18.22 -1.98
C ILE A 119 6.75 19.71 -1.98
N LYS A 120 6.30 20.22 -0.83
CA LYS A 120 5.93 21.63 -0.65
C LYS A 120 7.00 22.44 0.06
#